data_AF-A0A0M9DIL3-F1
#
_entry.id   AF-A0A0M9DIL3-F1
#
_cell.length_a   1.000
_cell.length_b   1.000
_cell.length_c   1.000
_cell.angle_alpha   90.00
_cell.angle_beta   90.00
_cell.angle_gamma   90.00
#
_symmetry.space_group_name_H-M   'P 1'
#
loop_
_entity.id
_entity.type
_entity.pdbx_description
1 polymer ?
#
loop_
_entity_poly.entity_id
_entity_poly.type
_entity_poly.pdbx_seq_one_letter_code
_entity_poly.pdbx_strand_id
1 'polypeptide(L)'
;MDELGQLRVYVSSEHFPLYHQIAKCRLFQQNSEFFILCAVIGEKYKIPVDVKNKKELCRAVTLSAYDRTIVKSLYYKGHKQLVDFKTMLQYAEKCAYAGFHYLMINEFTSYIYVIKNEEGQEEYHLKQEQENDLQLALFNYVLAAKQEVPF
;
A
#
# COMPACT_ATOMS: atom_id res chain seq x y z
N MET A 1 12.83 17.87 12.89
CA MET A 1 12.96 16.77 11.91
C MET A 1 13.09 15.39 12.58
N ASP A 2 13.41 15.33 13.88
CA ASP A 2 13.74 14.08 14.58
C ASP A 2 12.57 13.10 14.80
N GLU A 3 11.34 13.58 14.94
CA GLU A 3 10.18 12.70 15.17
C GLU A 3 9.89 11.77 13.98
N LEU A 4 10.06 12.24 12.74
CA LEU A 4 9.88 11.44 11.53
C LEU A 4 10.91 10.30 11.39
N GLY A 5 12.11 10.47 11.96
CA GLY A 5 13.18 9.47 11.92
C GLY A 5 12.87 8.23 12.76
N GLN A 6 12.05 8.39 13.80
CA GLN A 6 11.66 7.31 14.70
C GLN A 6 10.38 6.59 14.23
N LEU A 7 9.55 7.27 13.43
CA LEU A 7 8.34 6.67 12.89
C LEU A 7 8.63 5.59 11.84
N ARG A 8 7.75 4.60 11.80
CA ARG A 8 7.80 3.44 10.92
C ARG A 8 6.47 3.29 10.20
N VAL A 9 6.55 2.83 8.95
CA VAL A 9 5.40 2.44 8.15
C VAL A 9 5.26 0.94 8.28
N TYR A 10 4.08 0.48 8.68
CA TYR A 10 3.79 -0.94 8.83
C TYR A 10 2.77 -1.45 7.82
N VAL A 11 2.95 -2.70 7.41
CA VAL A 11 1.96 -3.46 6.62
C VAL A 11 1.68 -4.79 7.32
N SER A 12 0.63 -5.50 6.91
CA SER A 12 0.38 -6.85 7.44
C SER A 12 1.50 -7.79 7.02
N SER A 13 1.89 -8.70 7.92
CA SER A 13 2.83 -9.79 7.66
C SER A 13 2.48 -10.57 6.40
N GLU A 14 1.18 -10.77 6.17
CA GLU A 14 0.64 -11.51 5.02
C GLU A 14 0.97 -10.81 3.69
N HIS A 15 0.97 -9.48 3.68
CA HIS A 15 1.19 -8.65 2.49
C HIS A 15 2.67 -8.39 2.22
N PHE A 16 3.49 -8.49 3.27
CA PHE A 16 4.87 -8.04 3.28
C PHE A 16 5.75 -8.65 2.16
N PRO A 17 5.69 -9.97 1.86
CA PRO A 17 6.50 -10.55 0.80
C PRO A 17 6.21 -9.94 -0.57
N LEU A 18 4.93 -9.72 -0.89
CA LEU A 18 4.54 -9.13 -2.16
C LEU A 18 4.99 -7.67 -2.30
N TYR A 19 4.90 -6.87 -1.22
CA TYR A 19 5.46 -5.51 -1.21
C TYR A 19 6.94 -5.49 -1.62
N HIS A 20 7.72 -6.45 -1.11
CA HIS A 20 9.14 -6.58 -1.47
C HIS A 20 9.36 -7.07 -2.89
N GLN A 21 8.53 -7.99 -3.40
CA GLN A 21 8.62 -8.48 -4.77
C GLN A 21 8.26 -7.39 -5.78
N ILE A 22 7.19 -6.64 -5.54
CA ILE A 22 6.76 -5.53 -6.40
C ILE A 22 7.82 -4.42 -6.46
N ALA A 23 8.46 -4.11 -5.34
CA ALA A 23 9.55 -3.14 -5.33
C ALA A 23 10.77 -3.58 -6.17
N LYS A 24 11.02 -4.89 -6.28
CA LYS A 24 12.10 -5.43 -7.14
C LYS A 24 11.77 -5.37 -8.63
N CYS A 25 10.49 -5.32 -8.99
CA CYS A 25 10.03 -5.24 -10.38
C CYS A 25 10.35 -3.89 -11.06
N ARG A 26 11.04 -2.96 -10.37
CA ARG A 26 11.37 -1.59 -10.85
C ARG A 26 10.17 -0.73 -11.25
N LEU A 27 8.97 -1.20 -10.93
CA LEU A 27 7.70 -0.49 -11.06
C LEU A 27 7.63 0.75 -10.17
N PHE A 28 8.25 0.64 -9.01
CA PHE A 28 8.34 1.68 -8.01
C PHE A 28 9.80 1.90 -7.66
N GLN A 29 10.19 3.16 -7.47
CA GLN A 29 11.54 3.51 -7.04
C GLN A 29 11.74 3.17 -5.55
N GLN A 30 10.66 3.16 -4.77
CA GLN A 30 10.68 2.89 -3.34
C GLN A 30 9.46 2.06 -2.91
N ASN A 31 9.63 1.21 -1.90
CA ASN A 31 8.54 0.42 -1.31
C ASN A 31 7.36 1.28 -0.85
N SER A 32 7.62 2.53 -0.47
CA SER A 32 6.60 3.49 -0.04
C SER A 32 5.61 3.85 -1.15
N GLU A 33 6.01 3.86 -2.42
CA GLU A 33 5.13 4.30 -3.51
C GLU A 33 3.98 3.32 -3.73
N PHE A 34 4.26 2.01 -3.69
CA PHE A 34 3.21 1.00 -3.76
C PHE A 34 2.29 1.06 -2.53
N PHE A 35 2.86 1.32 -1.34
CA PHE A 35 2.07 1.55 -0.12
C PHE A 35 1.13 2.74 -0.25
N ILE A 36 1.61 3.86 -0.80
CA ILE A 36 0.81 5.06 -1.01
C ILE A 36 -0.31 4.78 -2.03
N LEU A 37 -0.03 4.06 -3.12
CA LEU A 37 -1.05 3.65 -4.07
C LEU A 37 -2.15 2.82 -3.38
N CYS A 38 -1.77 1.79 -2.62
CA CYS A 38 -2.70 0.99 -1.84
C CYS A 38 -3.51 1.86 -0.86
N ALA A 39 -2.88 2.82 -0.18
CA ALA A 39 -3.58 3.70 0.75
C ALA A 39 -4.65 4.57 0.05
N VAL A 40 -4.35 5.09 -1.15
CA VAL A 40 -5.29 5.87 -1.95
C VAL A 40 -6.48 5.00 -2.40
N ILE A 41 -6.20 3.79 -2.88
CA ILE A 41 -7.24 2.84 -3.32
C ILE A 41 -8.14 2.45 -2.14
N GLY A 42 -7.56 2.12 -0.99
CA GLY A 42 -8.33 1.71 0.18
C GLY A 42 -9.19 2.83 0.78
N GLU A 43 -8.74 4.08 0.69
CA GLU A 43 -9.60 5.23 1.06
C GLU A 43 -10.80 5.35 0.13
N LYS A 44 -10.60 5.22 -1.19
CA LYS A 44 -11.68 5.30 -2.19
C LYS A 44 -12.79 4.29 -1.89
N TYR A 45 -12.42 3.07 -1.50
CA TYR A 45 -13.36 1.99 -1.20
C TYR A 45 -13.79 1.91 0.28
N LYS A 46 -13.34 2.85 1.13
CA LYS A 46 -13.78 3.03 2.53
C LYS A 46 -13.74 1.78 3.41
N ILE A 47 -12.70 0.96 3.31
CA ILE A 47 -12.56 -0.23 4.18
C ILE A 47 -11.36 -0.06 5.13
N PRO A 48 -11.38 0.85 6.13
CA PRO A 48 -10.30 0.85 7.12
C PRO A 48 -10.43 -0.41 8.00
N VAL A 49 -9.59 -1.40 7.73
CA VAL A 49 -9.48 -2.61 8.57
C VAL A 49 -8.29 -2.44 9.50
N ASP A 50 -8.44 -2.88 10.75
CA ASP A 50 -7.31 -2.94 11.66
C ASP A 50 -6.29 -3.98 11.18
N VAL A 51 -5.06 -3.53 10.96
CA VAL A 51 -3.95 -4.35 10.47
C VAL A 51 -3.43 -5.21 11.61
N LYS A 52 -3.68 -6.53 11.51
CA LYS A 52 -3.11 -7.55 12.40
C LYS A 52 -1.70 -7.92 11.94
N ASN A 53 -0.88 -8.38 12.90
CA ASN A 53 0.47 -8.92 12.70
C ASN A 53 1.31 -8.02 11.77
N LYS A 54 1.81 -6.90 12.30
CA LYS A 54 2.49 -5.86 11.51
C LYS A 54 3.96 -6.19 11.26
N LYS A 55 4.45 -5.99 10.04
CA LYS A 55 5.88 -5.93 9.68
C LYS A 55 6.27 -4.51 9.25
N GLU A 56 7.47 -4.07 9.64
CA GLU A 56 8.03 -2.78 9.24
C GLU A 56 8.35 -2.83 7.74
N LEU A 57 7.68 -1.98 6.94
CA LEU A 57 7.93 -1.85 5.50
C LEU A 57 9.10 -0.90 5.22
N CYS A 58 9.07 0.27 5.86
CA CYS A 58 10.11 1.30 5.74
C CYS A 58 10.02 2.30 6.91
N ARG A 59 11.02 3.18 7.01
CA ARG A 59 11.00 4.29 7.96
C ARG A 59 10.23 5.47 7.37
N ALA A 60 9.41 6.16 8.17
CA ALA A 60 8.63 7.29 7.66
C ALA A 60 9.48 8.45 7.11
N VAL A 61 10.74 8.56 7.56
CA VAL A 61 11.70 9.52 7.00
C VAL A 61 12.02 9.28 5.52
N THR A 62 11.88 8.05 5.02
CA THR A 62 12.12 7.73 3.59
C THR A 62 10.96 8.15 2.71
N LEU A 63 9.79 8.47 3.27
CA LEU A 63 8.68 9.03 2.50
C LEU A 63 9.08 10.37 1.89
N SER A 64 8.84 10.53 0.59
CA SER A 64 9.04 11.80 -0.10
C SER A 64 8.10 12.89 0.44
N ALA A 65 8.38 14.16 0.13
CA ALA A 65 7.46 15.25 0.48
C ALA A 65 6.07 15.05 -0.14
N TYR A 66 6.02 14.44 -1.33
CA TYR A 66 4.78 14.10 -2.02
C TYR A 66 4.00 13.00 -1.26
N ASP A 67 4.66 11.90 -0.90
CA ASP A 67 4.03 10.81 -0.13
C ASP A 67 3.45 11.30 1.20
N ARG A 68 4.20 12.14 1.92
CA ARG A 68 3.74 12.74 3.18
C ARG A 68 2.52 13.64 2.97
N THR A 69 2.46 14.34 1.84
CA THR A 69 1.30 15.17 1.48
C THR A 69 0.08 14.33 1.17
N ILE A 70 0.25 13.18 0.51
CA ILE A 70 -0.83 12.22 0.29
C ILE A 70 -1.34 11.68 1.63
N VAL A 71 -0.46 11.22 2.52
CA VAL A 71 -0.85 10.71 3.86
C VAL A 71 -1.68 11.74 4.63
N LYS A 72 -1.24 13.01 4.63
CA LYS A 72 -1.99 14.12 5.25
C LYS A 72 -3.36 14.32 4.60
N SER A 73 -3.38 14.34 3.27
CA SER A 73 -4.60 14.56 2.48
C SER A 73 -5.62 13.45 2.69
N LEU A 74 -5.20 12.20 2.74
CA LEU A 74 -6.06 11.03 2.99
C LEU A 74 -6.78 11.18 4.33
N TYR A 75 -6.03 11.48 5.40
CA TYR A 75 -6.62 11.68 6.72
C TYR A 75 -7.59 12.88 6.74
N TYR A 76 -7.16 14.02 6.20
CA TYR A 76 -7.95 15.24 6.20
C TYR A 76 -9.24 15.11 5.39
N LYS A 77 -9.21 14.38 4.25
CA LYS A 77 -10.40 14.15 3.42
C LYS A 77 -11.53 13.50 4.21
N GLY A 78 -11.20 12.48 5.02
CA GLY A 78 -12.15 11.74 5.86
C GLY A 78 -12.55 12.43 7.17
N HIS A 79 -11.64 13.18 7.80
CA HIS A 79 -11.84 13.68 9.18
C HIS A 79 -11.97 15.21 9.29
N LYS A 80 -11.62 15.96 8.24
CA LYS A 80 -11.64 17.45 8.19
C LYS A 80 -10.81 18.15 9.27
N GLN A 81 -9.84 17.45 9.85
CA GLN A 81 -8.93 17.97 10.87
C GLN A 81 -7.50 17.50 10.65
N LEU A 82 -6.55 18.25 11.21
CA LEU A 82 -5.14 17.88 11.25
C LEU A 82 -4.81 17.34 12.65
N VAL A 83 -4.16 16.19 12.68
CA VAL A 83 -3.62 15.52 13.86
C VAL A 83 -2.10 15.33 13.69
N ASP A 84 -1.43 14.70 14.64
CA ASP A 84 -0.02 14.37 14.48
C ASP A 84 0.21 13.36 13.33
N PHE A 85 1.42 13.37 12.79
CA PHE A 85 1.74 12.56 11.61
C PHE A 85 1.69 11.06 11.90
N LYS A 86 1.89 10.62 13.15
CA LYS A 86 1.81 9.20 13.53
C LYS A 86 0.37 8.71 13.39
N THR A 87 -0.61 9.48 13.86
CA THR A 87 -2.04 9.13 13.69
C THR A 87 -2.44 9.14 12.22
N MET A 88 -1.98 10.11 11.42
CA MET A 88 -2.23 10.11 9.97
C MET A 88 -1.62 8.88 9.29
N LEU A 89 -0.41 8.48 9.69
CA LEU A 89 0.27 7.32 9.15
C LEU A 89 -0.47 6.03 9.49
N GLN A 90 -0.90 5.87 10.75
CA GLN A 90 -1.71 4.72 11.17
C GLN A 90 -3.01 4.60 10.38
N TYR A 91 -3.65 5.72 10.05
CA TYR A 91 -4.81 5.73 9.16
C TYR A 91 -4.43 5.26 7.75
N ALA A 92 -3.34 5.77 7.19
CA ALA A 92 -2.85 5.32 5.88
C ALA A 92 -2.51 3.83 5.86
N GLU A 93 -2.00 3.24 6.95
CA GLU A 93 -1.76 1.79 7.07
C GLU A 93 -3.06 0.98 6.96
N LYS A 94 -4.14 1.43 7.60
CA LYS A 94 -5.46 0.77 7.51
C LYS A 94 -6.02 0.86 6.09
N CYS A 95 -5.88 2.03 5.45
CA CYS A 95 -6.26 2.20 4.06
C CYS A 95 -5.42 1.30 3.14
N ALA A 96 -4.10 1.27 3.33
CA ALA A 96 -3.19 0.46 2.51
C ALA A 96 -3.52 -1.03 2.60
N TYR A 97 -3.88 -1.54 3.78
CA TYR A 97 -4.32 -2.92 3.94
C TYR A 97 -5.54 -3.25 3.06
N ALA A 98 -6.55 -2.38 3.05
CA ALA A 98 -7.73 -2.60 2.24
C ALA A 98 -7.50 -2.40 0.74
N GLY A 99 -6.72 -1.40 0.36
CA GLY A 99 -6.38 -1.20 -1.05
C GLY A 99 -5.55 -2.36 -1.59
N PHE A 100 -4.65 -2.92 -0.78
CA PHE A 100 -3.93 -4.14 -1.13
C PHE A 100 -4.90 -5.30 -1.38
N HIS A 101 -5.79 -5.60 -0.43
CA HIS A 101 -6.80 -6.65 -0.59
C HIS A 101 -7.67 -6.45 -1.84
N TYR A 102 -8.13 -5.22 -2.07
CA TYR A 102 -8.90 -4.89 -3.26
C TYR A 102 -8.13 -5.23 -4.54
N LEU A 103 -6.87 -4.78 -4.65
CA LEU A 103 -6.02 -5.08 -5.80
C LEU A 103 -5.82 -6.58 -5.97
N MET A 104 -5.53 -7.30 -4.89
CA MET A 104 -5.27 -8.75 -4.96
C MET A 104 -6.48 -9.55 -5.41
N ILE A 105 -7.69 -9.15 -5.02
CA ILE A 105 -8.93 -9.90 -5.29
C ILE A 105 -9.55 -9.53 -6.64
N ASN A 106 -9.46 -8.25 -7.04
CA ASN A 106 -10.19 -7.76 -8.21
C ASN A 106 -9.29 -7.59 -9.44
N GLU A 107 -8.05 -7.14 -9.24
CA GLU A 107 -7.18 -6.75 -10.35
C GLU A 107 -6.08 -7.79 -10.60
N PHE A 108 -5.51 -8.37 -9.54
CA PHE A 108 -4.25 -9.11 -9.62
C PHE A 108 -4.33 -10.60 -9.28
N THR A 109 -5.53 -11.15 -9.09
CA THR A 109 -5.77 -12.57 -8.74
C THR A 109 -5.02 -13.54 -9.65
N SER A 110 -4.92 -13.23 -10.95
CA SER A 110 -4.23 -14.07 -11.92
C SER A 110 -2.70 -14.05 -11.79
N TYR A 111 -2.11 -13.03 -11.18
CA TYR A 111 -0.66 -12.82 -11.11
C TYR A 111 -0.04 -13.27 -9.78
N ILE A 112 -0.88 -13.50 -8.76
CA ILE A 112 -0.44 -13.82 -7.40
C ILE A 112 -0.82 -15.23 -6.99
N TYR A 113 -0.13 -15.77 -5.99
CA TYR A 113 -0.50 -16.99 -5.29
C TYR A 113 -0.36 -16.79 -3.78
N VAL A 114 -1.05 -17.62 -3.00
CA VAL A 114 -1.03 -17.58 -1.54
C VAL A 114 -0.38 -18.87 -1.03
N ILE A 115 0.56 -18.74 -0.10
CA ILE A 115 1.15 -19.87 0.64
C ILE A 115 0.90 -19.70 2.13
N LYS A 116 1.07 -20.78 2.89
CA LYS A 116 1.13 -20.69 4.36
C LYS A 116 2.58 -20.67 4.80
N ASN A 117 2.94 -19.72 5.64
CA ASN A 117 4.26 -19.68 6.27
C ASN A 117 4.38 -20.73 7.39
N GLU A 118 5.55 -20.79 8.03
CA GLU A 118 5.85 -21.74 9.11
C GLU A 118 4.94 -21.57 10.34
N GLU A 119 4.37 -20.37 10.53
CA GLU A 119 3.40 -20.05 11.57
C GLU A 119 1.94 -20.34 11.15
N GLY A 120 1.74 -20.87 9.94
CA GLY A 120 0.42 -21.17 9.37
C GLY A 120 -0.35 -19.96 8.83
N GLN A 121 0.27 -18.78 8.77
CA GLN A 121 -0.33 -17.54 8.25
C GLN A 121 -0.23 -17.50 6.72
N GLU A 122 -1.22 -16.90 6.08
CA GLU A 122 -1.23 -16.71 4.63
C GLU A 122 -0.22 -15.64 4.21
N GLU A 123 0.57 -15.91 3.18
CA GLU A 123 1.49 -14.95 2.59
C GLU A 123 1.22 -14.84 1.09
N TYR A 124 1.13 -13.60 0.61
CA TYR A 124 0.89 -13.28 -0.79
C TYR A 124 2.20 -13.18 -1.54
N HIS A 125 2.29 -13.85 -2.70
CA HIS A 125 3.47 -13.87 -3.54
C HIS A 125 3.14 -13.70 -5.02
N LEU A 126 4.07 -13.10 -5.76
CA LEU A 126 4.01 -13.00 -7.21
C LEU A 126 4.36 -14.33 -7.87
N LYS A 127 3.54 -14.80 -8.80
CA LYS A 127 3.84 -15.98 -9.64
C LYS A 127 5.11 -15.74 -10.47
N GLN A 128 5.86 -16.80 -10.72
CA GLN A 128 7.06 -16.73 -11.55
C GLN A 128 6.73 -16.16 -12.94
N GLU A 129 7.63 -15.32 -13.47
CA GLU A 129 7.55 -14.74 -14.81
C GLU A 129 6.33 -13.83 -15.06
N GLN A 130 5.59 -13.44 -14.02
CA GLN A 130 4.42 -12.56 -14.13
C GLN A 130 4.73 -11.07 -13.83
N GLU A 131 6.00 -10.70 -13.68
CA GLU A 131 6.41 -9.32 -13.36
C GLU A 131 5.93 -8.31 -14.41
N ASN A 132 6.17 -8.60 -15.70
CA ASN A 132 5.78 -7.72 -16.80
C ASN A 132 4.25 -7.63 -16.94
N ASP A 133 3.55 -8.76 -16.80
CA ASP A 133 2.09 -8.79 -16.91
C ASP A 133 1.43 -8.03 -15.75
N LEU A 134 1.95 -8.19 -14.53
CA LEU A 134 1.51 -7.41 -13.38
C LEU A 134 1.79 -5.91 -13.58
N GLN A 135 2.94 -5.56 -14.15
CA GLN A 135 3.27 -4.17 -14.47
C GLN A 135 2.27 -3.56 -15.46
N LEU A 136 1.91 -4.30 -16.51
CA LEU A 136 0.90 -3.86 -17.47
C LEU A 136 -0.48 -3.75 -16.82
N ALA A 137 -0.87 -4.71 -15.99
CA ALA A 137 -2.14 -4.67 -15.26
C ALA A 137 -2.22 -3.45 -14.33
N LEU A 138 -1.16 -3.19 -13.56
CA LEU A 138 -1.06 -2.03 -12.68
C LEU A 138 -1.14 -0.71 -13.47
N PHE A 139 -0.44 -0.62 -14.59
CA PHE A 139 -0.48 0.56 -15.45
C PHE A 139 -1.88 0.81 -16.02
N ASN A 140 -2.54 -0.23 -16.52
CA ASN A 140 -3.91 -0.15 -17.03
C ASN A 140 -4.91 0.25 -15.94
N TYR A 141 -4.77 -0.29 -14.73
CA TYR A 141 -5.58 0.10 -13.59
C TYR A 141 -5.46 1.60 -13.28
N VAL A 142 -4.22 2.11 -13.18
CA VAL A 142 -3.98 3.53 -12.90
C VAL A 142 -4.51 4.42 -14.03
N LEU A 143 -4.37 4.00 -15.29
CA LEU A 143 -4.93 4.73 -16.43
C LEU A 143 -6.45 4.77 -16.40
N ALA A 144 -7.12 3.66 -16.14
CA ALA A 144 -8.57 3.60 -16.02
C ALA A 144 -9.07 4.49 -14.86
N ALA A 145 -8.39 4.43 -13.70
CA ALA A 145 -8.73 5.26 -12.55
C ALA A 145 -8.57 6.77 -12.82
N LYS A 146 -7.68 7.19 -13.72
CA LYS A 146 -7.56 8.60 -14.16
C LYS A 146 -8.74 9.07 -15.00
N GLN A 147 -9.36 8.17 -15.77
CA GLN A 147 -10.51 8.53 -16.62
C GLN A 147 -11.78 8.80 -15.80
N GLU A 148 -11.84 8.30 -14.56
CA GLU A 148 -12.96 8.55 -13.63
C GLU A 148 -12.92 9.92 -12.95
N VAL A 149 -11.89 10.74 -13.19
CA VAL A 149 -11.80 12.10 -12.67
C VAL A 149 -12.01 13.09 -13.81
N PRO A 150 -13.27 13.53 -14.10
CA PRO A 150 -13.47 14.70 -14.94
C PRO A 150 -12.95 15.91 -14.17
N PHE A 151 -12.04 16.66 -14.78
CA PHE A 151 -11.52 17.92 -14.25
C PHE A 151 -12.64 18.89 -13.89
#